data_AF-A0A6P8GP40-F1
#
_entry.id   AF-A0A6P8GP40-F1
#
_cell.length_a   1.000
_cell.length_b   1.000
_cell.length_c   1.000
_cell.angle_alpha   90.00
_cell.angle_beta   90.00
_cell.angle_gamma   90.00
#
_symmetry.space_group_name_H-M   'P 1'
#
loop_
_entity.id
_entity.type
_entity.pdbx_description
1 polymer ?
#
loop_
_entity_poly.entity_id
_entity_poly.type
_entity_poly.pdbx_seq_one_letter_code
_entity_poly.pdbx_strand_id
1 'polypeptide(L)'
;MEPDQCSTVNYSDNNCVFCRIVKGTDAEGADTEILCQDEECVCFRDIDPAAPHHYLVVPRRHIEDVTQLSSEHAPLVVRMANMGLTALQANHFNDLNDSR
;
A
#
# COMPACT_ATOMS: atom_id res chain seq x y z
N MET A 1 -23.79 21.13 21.62
CA MET A 1 -23.32 20.56 20.35
C MET A 1 -21.96 19.97 20.67
N GLU A 2 -21.93 18.67 20.92
CA GLU A 2 -20.69 17.94 21.20
C GLU A 2 -19.84 17.92 19.91
N PRO A 3 -18.52 18.13 19.98
CA PRO A 3 -17.66 18.00 18.82
C PRO A 3 -17.73 16.57 18.28
N ASP A 4 -17.96 16.46 16.99
CA ASP A 4 -17.98 15.23 16.21
C ASP A 4 -16.69 14.43 16.47
N GLN A 5 -16.82 13.22 17.02
CA GLN A 5 -15.72 12.32 17.32
C GLN A 5 -15.26 11.64 16.02
N CYS A 6 -14.72 12.43 15.08
CA CYS A 6 -13.92 11.89 14.00
C CYS A 6 -12.57 11.47 14.61
N SER A 7 -12.45 10.17 14.84
CA SER A 7 -11.30 9.45 15.38
C SER A 7 -9.96 10.03 14.93
N THR A 8 -9.03 10.20 15.87
CA THR A 8 -7.63 10.58 15.61
C THR A 8 -7.03 9.75 14.48
N VAL A 9 -6.79 10.37 13.32
CA VAL A 9 -6.20 9.70 12.17
C VAL A 9 -4.70 9.50 12.42
N ASN A 10 -4.28 8.28 12.73
CA ASN A 10 -2.86 7.94 12.82
C ASN A 10 -2.25 7.88 11.41
N TYR A 11 -1.41 8.86 11.07
CA TYR A 11 -0.74 8.90 9.77
C TYR A 11 0.42 7.91 9.64
N SER A 12 1.03 7.47 10.74
CA SER A 12 2.11 6.48 10.73
C SER A 12 2.32 5.83 12.09
N ASP A 13 2.76 4.57 12.12
CA ASP A 13 3.26 3.89 13.31
C ASP A 13 4.73 3.47 13.12
N ASN A 14 5.61 3.80 14.06
CA ASN A 14 7.04 3.43 13.99
C ASN A 14 7.28 1.93 14.25
N ASN A 15 6.33 1.22 14.85
CA ASN A 15 6.38 -0.23 15.01
C ASN A 15 5.87 -0.99 13.77
N CYS A 16 5.27 -0.29 12.80
CA CYS A 16 4.80 -0.88 11.56
C CYS A 16 5.90 -0.86 10.49
N VAL A 17 6.31 -2.05 10.03
CA VAL A 17 7.30 -2.20 8.94
C VAL A 17 6.89 -1.44 7.68
N PHE A 18 5.61 -1.47 7.31
CA PHE A 18 5.13 -0.78 6.11
C PHE A 18 5.19 0.74 6.25
N CYS A 19 4.91 1.30 7.43
CA CYS A 19 5.07 2.72 7.66
C CYS A 19 6.54 3.15 7.54
N ARG A 20 7.49 2.32 7.97
CA ARG A 20 8.92 2.60 7.81
C ARG A 20 9.39 2.49 6.35
N ILE A 21 8.84 1.54 5.58
CA ILE A 21 9.05 1.46 4.12
C ILE A 21 8.54 2.74 3.45
N VAL A 22 7.31 3.16 3.74
CA VAL A 22 6.70 4.38 3.18
C VAL A 22 7.50 5.65 3.53
N LYS A 23 8.08 5.72 4.73
CA LYS A 23 8.95 6.81 5.18
C LYS A 23 10.36 6.77 4.57
N GLY A 24 10.75 5.66 3.95
CA GLY A 24 12.11 5.42 3.49
C GLY A 24 13.11 5.17 4.63
N THR A 25 12.64 4.89 5.86
CA THR A 25 13.50 4.65 7.04
C THR A 25 13.90 3.18 7.19
N ASP A 26 13.15 2.24 6.61
CA ASP A 26 13.57 0.82 6.52
C ASP A 26 14.54 0.54 5.34
N ALA A 27 14.87 1.58 4.57
CA ALA A 27 15.86 1.51 3.48
C ALA A 27 17.30 1.27 3.97
N GLU A 28 17.54 1.21 5.29
CA GLU A 28 18.86 0.92 5.86
C GLU A 28 19.12 -0.60 6.05
N GLY A 29 18.12 -1.46 5.87
CA GLY A 29 18.26 -2.92 6.08
C GLY A 29 17.62 -3.82 5.04
N ALA A 30 16.66 -3.32 4.26
CA ALA A 30 16.03 -4.07 3.17
C ALA A 30 16.00 -3.19 1.92
N ASP A 31 16.65 -3.64 0.84
CA ASP A 31 16.61 -3.04 -0.50
C ASP A 31 15.19 -3.13 -1.10
N THR A 32 14.25 -2.40 -0.50
CA THR A 32 12.85 -2.38 -0.94
C THR A 32 12.76 -1.55 -2.20
N GLU A 33 12.69 -2.22 -3.35
CA GLU A 33 12.54 -1.59 -4.66
C GLU A 33 11.13 -0.99 -4.79
N ILE A 34 11.02 0.34 -4.72
CA ILE A 34 9.77 1.07 -4.99
C ILE A 34 9.54 1.08 -6.51
N LEU A 35 8.40 0.52 -6.94
CA LEU A 35 8.02 0.41 -8.35
C LEU A 35 7.24 1.63 -8.83
N CYS A 36 6.29 2.08 -8.01
CA CYS A 36 5.53 3.31 -8.22
C CYS A 36 5.01 3.85 -6.90
N GLN A 37 4.79 5.16 -6.82
CA GLN A 37 4.25 5.80 -5.64
C GLN A 37 3.56 7.11 -6.02
N ASP A 38 2.60 7.52 -5.20
CA ASP A 38 1.97 8.83 -5.27
C ASP A 38 1.80 9.42 -3.85
N GLU A 39 0.95 10.43 -3.74
CA GLU A 39 0.65 11.14 -2.49
C GLU A 39 -0.09 10.28 -1.46
N GLU A 40 -0.78 9.20 -1.88
CA GLU A 40 -1.64 8.38 -1.03
C GLU A 40 -1.15 6.95 -0.88
N CYS A 41 -0.41 6.40 -1.85
CA CYS A 41 -0.03 4.99 -1.91
C CYS A 41 1.42 4.78 -2.37
N VAL A 42 2.00 3.64 -1.98
CA VAL A 42 3.32 3.17 -2.40
C VAL A 42 3.19 1.71 -2.85
N CYS A 43 3.79 1.37 -3.99
CA CYS A 43 3.87 0.02 -4.53
C CYS A 43 5.33 -0.43 -4.60
N PHE A 44 5.63 -1.61 -4.08
CA PHE A 44 6.98 -2.16 -4.01
C PHE A 44 6.97 -3.69 -4.13
N ARG A 45 8.13 -4.27 -4.46
CA ARG A 45 8.30 -5.73 -4.53
C ARG A 45 8.32 -6.33 -3.13
N ASP A 46 7.60 -7.44 -2.94
CA ASP A 46 7.67 -8.22 -1.71
C ASP A 46 9.10 -8.78 -1.50
N ILE A 47 9.54 -8.87 -0.24
CA ILE A 47 10.87 -9.40 0.11
C ILE A 47 10.96 -10.93 -0.08
N ASP A 48 9.83 -11.63 0.02
CA ASP A 48 9.69 -13.07 -0.17
C ASP A 48 8.57 -13.37 -1.21
N PRO A 49 8.82 -13.06 -2.50
CA PRO A 49 7.78 -13.09 -3.52
C PRO A 49 7.34 -14.53 -3.85
N ALA A 50 6.04 -14.80 -3.66
CA ALA A 50 5.43 -16.10 -4.02
C ALA A 50 5.18 -16.29 -5.53
N ALA A 51 5.43 -15.27 -6.36
CA ALA A 51 5.21 -15.28 -7.81
C ALA A 51 6.24 -14.38 -8.54
N PRO A 52 6.49 -14.58 -9.85
CA PRO A 52 7.40 -13.72 -10.62
C PRO A 52 7.07 -12.22 -10.55
N HIS A 53 5.77 -11.91 -10.46
CA HIS A 53 5.25 -10.57 -10.20
C HIS A 53 4.44 -10.60 -8.91
N HIS A 54 5.09 -10.29 -7.78
CA HIS A 54 4.45 -10.20 -6.46
C HIS A 54 4.77 -8.83 -5.87
N TYR A 55 3.77 -7.95 -5.87
CA TYR A 55 3.90 -6.56 -5.45
C TYR A 55 2.88 -6.26 -4.35
N LEU A 56 3.30 -5.45 -3.39
CA LEU A 56 2.42 -4.93 -2.35
C LEU A 56 2.13 -3.46 -2.65
N VAL A 57 0.84 -3.10 -2.60
CA VAL A 57 0.40 -1.70 -2.61
C VAL A 57 -0.09 -1.37 -1.21
N VAL A 58 0.51 -0.35 -0.58
CA VAL A 58 0.20 0.05 0.79
C VAL A 58 -0.15 1.53 0.83
N PRO A 59 -1.20 1.93 1.58
CA PRO A 59 -1.51 3.34 1.79
C PRO A 59 -0.42 4.02 2.63
N ARG A 60 -0.16 5.30 2.37
CA ARG A 60 0.74 6.11 3.21
C ARG A 60 0.17 6.33 4.61
N ARG A 61 -1.16 6.45 4.70
CA ARG A 61 -1.89 6.49 5.97
C ARG A 61 -1.86 5.10 6.60
N HIS A 62 -1.52 5.05 7.89
CA HIS A 62 -1.61 3.81 8.64
C HIS A 62 -3.09 3.42 8.87
N ILE A 63 -3.44 2.24 8.40
CA ILE A 63 -4.71 1.55 8.65
C ILE A 63 -4.30 0.17 9.17
N GLU A 64 -4.67 -0.14 10.40
CA GLU A 64 -4.15 -1.32 11.11
C GLU A 64 -4.50 -2.62 10.37
N ASP A 65 -5.77 -2.73 9.97
CA ASP A 65 -6.28 -3.84 9.19
C ASP A 65 -7.58 -3.46 8.46
N VAL A 66 -8.12 -4.41 7.71
CA VAL A 66 -9.33 -4.22 6.88
C VAL A 66 -10.59 -3.91 7.71
N THR A 67 -10.62 -4.19 9.01
CA THR A 67 -11.78 -3.91 9.88
C THR A 67 -11.93 -2.43 10.20
N GLN A 68 -10.86 -1.64 10.01
CA GLN A 68 -10.88 -0.19 10.14
C GLN A 68 -11.30 0.53 8.84
N LEU A 69 -11.57 -0.22 7.77
CA LEU A 69 -12.09 0.34 6.53
C LEU A 69 -13.58 0.71 6.70
N SER A 70 -13.94 1.82 6.08
CA SER A 70 -15.29 2.36 6.02
C SER A 70 -15.61 2.78 4.58
N SER A 71 -16.85 3.17 4.29
CA SER A 71 -17.24 3.65 2.96
C SER A 71 -16.44 4.87 2.48
N GLU A 72 -15.88 5.67 3.39
CA GLU A 72 -15.03 6.81 3.05
C GLU A 72 -13.69 6.39 2.42
N HIS A 73 -13.26 5.16 2.68
CA HIS A 73 -11.99 4.61 2.18
C HIS A 73 -12.13 3.97 0.80
N ALA A 74 -13.35 3.88 0.24
CA ALA A 74 -13.56 3.28 -1.08
C ALA A 74 -12.68 3.90 -2.20
N PRO A 75 -12.51 5.24 -2.29
CA PRO A 75 -11.62 5.84 -3.29
C PRO A 75 -10.16 5.41 -3.14
N LEU A 76 -9.68 5.28 -1.89
CA LEU A 76 -8.32 4.82 -1.59
C LEU A 76 -8.10 3.38 -2.08
N VAL A 77 -9.04 2.47 -1.78
CA VAL A 77 -8.94 1.06 -2.21
C VAL A 77 -8.96 0.95 -3.74
N VAL A 78 -9.80 1.75 -4.43
CA VAL A 78 -9.80 1.82 -5.89
C VAL A 78 -8.46 2.31 -6.44
N ARG A 79 -7.89 3.36 -5.83
CA ARG A 79 -6.56 3.87 -6.21
C ARG A 79 -5.49 2.78 -6.03
N MET A 80 -5.48 2.08 -4.91
CA MET A 80 -4.54 0.98 -4.64
C MET A 80 -4.62 -0.12 -5.70
N ALA A 81 -5.84 -0.54 -6.06
CA ALA A 81 -6.06 -1.55 -7.10
C ALA A 81 -5.53 -1.08 -8.47
N ASN A 82 -5.83 0.16 -8.86
CA ASN A 82 -5.36 0.75 -10.11
C ASN A 82 -3.83 0.88 -10.16
N MET A 83 -3.20 1.22 -9.03
CA MET A 83 -1.73 1.28 -8.92
C MET A 83 -1.10 -0.10 -9.13
N GLY A 84 -1.66 -1.14 -8.50
CA GLY A 84 -1.20 -2.52 -8.67
C GLY A 84 -1.32 -2.99 -10.11
N LEU A 85 -2.46 -2.73 -10.75
CA LEU A 85 -2.68 -3.02 -12.18
C LEU A 85 -1.65 -2.30 -13.07
N THR A 86 -1.41 -1.01 -12.81
CA THR A 86 -0.43 -0.22 -13.55
C THR A 86 0.98 -0.80 -13.39
N ALA A 87 1.35 -1.21 -12.17
CA ALA A 87 2.64 -1.83 -11.91
C ALA A 87 2.82 -3.16 -12.67
N LEU A 88 1.79 -4.00 -12.72
CA LEU A 88 1.80 -5.26 -13.48
C LEU A 88 1.97 -5.01 -14.99
N GLN A 89 1.20 -4.08 -15.55
CA GLN A 89 1.26 -3.73 -16.98
C GLN A 89 2.63 -3.17 -17.37
N ALA A 90 3.20 -2.29 -16.54
CA ALA A 90 4.53 -1.72 -16.77
C ALA A 90 5.65 -2.79 -16.75
N ASN A 91 5.43 -3.90 -16.06
CA ASN A 91 6.36 -5.03 -15.97
C ASN A 91 5.98 -6.18 -16.93
N HIS A 92 5.21 -5.90 -17.99
CA HIS A 92 4.85 -6.82 -19.06
C HIS A 92 3.98 -8.03 -18.64
N PHE A 93 3.29 -7.94 -17.51
CA PHE A 93 2.28 -8.92 -17.15
C PHE A 93 0.94 -8.58 -17.81
N ASN A 94 0.56 -9.38 -18.80
CA ASN A 94 -0.59 -9.09 -19.67
C ASN A 94 -1.83 -9.97 -19.39
N ASP A 95 -1.73 -11.00 -18.55
CA ASP A 95 -2.84 -11.90 -18.22
C ASP A 95 -3.44 -11.58 -16.85
N LEU A 96 -4.27 -10.54 -16.80
CA LEU A 96 -4.92 -10.08 -15.57
C LEU A 96 -6.03 -11.04 -15.06
N ASN A 97 -6.31 -12.12 -15.79
CA ASN A 97 -7.27 -13.14 -15.39
C ASN A 97 -6.58 -14.37 -14.76
N ASP A 98 -5.25 -14.42 -14.73
CA ASP A 98 -4.53 -15.49 -14.03
C ASP A 98 -4.70 -15.28 -12.51
N SER A 99 -5.29 -16.26 -11.83
CA SER A 99 -5.59 -16.25 -10.39
C SER A 99 -4.70 -17.19 -9.58
N ARG A 100 -3.62 -17.68 -10.19
CA ARG A 100 -2.65 -18.60 -9.58
C ARG A 100 -1.79 -17.93 -8.52
#